data_AF-A0A7T4N9X8-F1
#
_entry.id   AF-A0A7T4N9X8-F1
#
_cell.length_a   1.000
_cell.length_b   1.000
_cell.length_c   1.000
_cell.angle_alpha   90.00
_cell.angle_beta   90.00
_cell.angle_gamma   90.00
#
_symmetry.space_group_name_H-M   'P 1'
#
loop_
_entity.id
_entity.type
_entity.pdbx_description
1 polymer ?
#
loop_
_entity_poly.entity_id
_entity_poly.type
_entity_poly.pdbx_seq_one_letter_code
_entity_poly.pdbx_strand_id
1 'polypeptide(L)'
;MLRLDTSSVHVLEARPPLNPCFDLPNDMLFGTAKYELTPEADTTLKALVSSIQADGRVARIVVRGHSDSRRVGGEMEREVGDNQRLSKRRAEAVAANKR
;
A
#
# COMPACT_ATOMS: atom_id res chain seq x y z
N MET A 1 -25.31 0.29 -6.73
CA MET A 1 -24.34 0.10 -5.62
C MET A 1 -23.62 -1.22 -5.89
N LEU A 2 -22.39 -1.16 -6.41
CA LEU A 2 -21.59 -2.34 -6.74
C LEU A 2 -20.83 -2.76 -5.46
N ARG A 3 -21.11 -3.96 -4.94
CA ARG A 3 -20.33 -4.57 -3.86
C ARG A 3 -19.42 -5.61 -4.48
N LEU A 4 -18.11 -5.38 -4.43
CA LEU A 4 -17.10 -6.32 -4.88
C LEU A 4 -16.72 -7.22 -3.70
N ASP A 5 -16.95 -8.52 -3.85
CA ASP A 5 -16.49 -9.53 -2.91
C ASP A 5 -15.02 -9.86 -3.23
N THR A 6 -14.11 -9.48 -2.32
CA THR A 6 -12.67 -9.63 -2.50
C THR A 6 -12.18 -11.06 -2.36
N SER A 7 -13.05 -12.02 -2.00
CA SER A 7 -12.68 -13.41 -1.79
C SER A 7 -12.59 -14.25 -3.09
N SER A 8 -13.00 -13.70 -4.24
CA SER A 8 -13.16 -14.48 -5.49
C SER A 8 -12.67 -13.79 -6.77
N VAL A 9 -11.96 -12.66 -6.67
CA VAL A 9 -11.43 -11.98 -7.87
C VAL A 9 -10.15 -12.67 -8.34
N HIS A 10 -10.31 -13.65 -9.23
CA HIS A 10 -9.20 -14.24 -9.98
C HIS A 10 -9.13 -13.59 -11.37
N VAL A 11 -8.06 -12.84 -11.63
CA VAL A 11 -7.74 -12.36 -12.99
C VAL A 11 -7.24 -13.55 -13.80
N LEU A 12 -8.08 -14.10 -14.69
CA LEU A 12 -7.76 -15.28 -15.50
C LEU A 12 -6.74 -14.97 -16.62
N GLU A 13 -6.93 -13.85 -17.34
CA GLU A 13 -5.96 -13.30 -18.30
C GLU A 13 -6.39 -11.87 -18.65
N ALA A 14 -5.44 -10.95 -18.82
CA ALA A 14 -5.71 -9.59 -19.29
C ALA A 14 -4.71 -9.20 -20.38
N ARG A 15 -5.16 -8.48 -21.41
CA ARG A 15 -4.31 -7.97 -22.49
C ARG A 15 -4.50 -6.45 -22.64
N PRO A 16 -3.47 -5.64 -22.37
CA PRO A 16 -2.13 -6.04 -21.91
C PRO A 16 -2.17 -6.69 -20.51
N PRO A 17 -1.13 -7.45 -20.12
CA PRO A 17 -1.05 -8.10 -18.81
C PRO A 17 -1.34 -7.10 -17.69
N LEU A 18 -2.46 -7.29 -16.99
CA LEU A 18 -2.75 -6.56 -15.77
C LEU A 18 -1.98 -7.27 -14.66
N ASN A 19 -0.93 -6.62 -14.16
CA ASN A 19 -0.29 -7.07 -12.93
C ASN A 19 -1.34 -7.03 -11.81
N PRO A 20 -1.42 -8.04 -10.94
CA PRO A 20 -2.33 -8.00 -9.80
C PRO A 20 -2.00 -6.75 -8.96
N CYS A 21 -2.98 -5.84 -8.88
CA CYS A 21 -2.92 -4.64 -8.07
C CYS A 21 -3.73 -4.87 -6.80
N PHE A 22 -3.09 -4.71 -5.65
CA PHE A 22 -3.75 -4.74 -4.34
C PHE A 22 -3.86 -3.30 -3.85
N ASP A 23 -5.05 -2.73 -3.94
CA ASP A 23 -5.34 -1.41 -3.38
C ASP A 23 -5.75 -1.58 -1.91
N LEU A 24 -4.84 -1.22 -1.02
CA LEU A 24 -5.08 -1.23 0.42
C LEU A 24 -5.50 0.17 0.88
N PRO A 25 -6.60 0.30 1.65
CA PRO A 25 -7.02 1.60 2.17
C PRO A 25 -5.95 2.22 3.07
N ASN A 26 -5.64 3.50 2.84
CA ASN A 26 -4.57 4.22 3.55
C ASN A 26 -4.82 4.32 5.06
N ASP A 27 -6.08 4.46 5.45
CA ASP A 27 -6.57 4.50 6.83
C ASP A 27 -6.41 3.17 7.57
N MET A 28 -6.25 2.07 6.85
CA MET A 28 -5.90 0.77 7.43
C MET A 28 -4.38 0.59 7.63
N LEU A 29 -3.56 1.39 6.94
CA LEU A 29 -2.10 1.21 6.94
C LEU A 29 -1.36 2.25 7.78
N PHE A 30 -1.86 3.48 7.80
CA PHE A 30 -1.19 4.61 8.43
C PHE A 30 -2.18 5.39 9.28
N GLY A 31 -1.71 5.92 10.41
CA GLY A 31 -2.46 6.94 11.13
C GLY A 31 -2.63 8.22 10.29
N THR A 32 -3.65 9.02 10.61
CA THR A 32 -3.87 10.34 10.01
C THR A 32 -2.60 11.18 10.14
N ALA A 33 -2.12 11.71 9.01
CA ALA A 33 -0.88 12.46 8.92
C ALA A 33 0.34 11.73 9.53
N LYS A 34 0.39 10.39 9.46
CA LYS A 34 1.57 9.59 9.82
C LYS A 34 2.08 8.81 8.63
N TYR A 35 3.33 8.34 8.70
CA TYR A 35 3.93 7.46 7.71
C TYR A 35 4.44 6.13 8.30
N GLU A 36 4.43 5.99 9.63
CA GLU A 36 4.65 4.73 10.30
C GLU A 36 3.45 3.81 10.14
N LEU A 37 3.73 2.53 9.91
CA LEU A 37 2.71 1.50 9.87
C LEU A 37 2.12 1.29 11.26
N THR A 38 0.82 1.04 11.33
CA THR A 38 0.22 0.51 12.56
C THR A 38 0.67 -0.94 12.78
N PRO A 39 0.64 -1.45 14.02
CA PRO A 39 0.94 -2.86 14.30
C PRO A 39 0.05 -3.85 13.51
N GLU A 40 -1.22 -3.48 13.32
CA GLU A 40 -2.19 -4.28 12.54
C GLU A 40 -1.84 -4.27 11.05
N ALA A 41 -1.38 -3.12 10.53
CA ALA A 41 -0.92 -2.99 9.16
C ALA A 41 0.34 -3.82 8.89
N ASP A 42 1.31 -3.81 9.81
CA ASP A 42 2.52 -4.64 9.75
C ASP A 42 2.15 -6.14 9.61
N THR A 43 1.26 -6.62 10.47
CA THR A 43 0.81 -8.02 10.44
C THR A 43 0.11 -8.37 9.13
N THR A 44 -0.79 -7.49 8.67
CA THR A 44 -1.56 -7.69 7.43
C THR A 44 -0.65 -7.69 6.20
N LEU A 45 0.33 -6.78 6.15
CA LEU A 45 1.28 -6.67 5.04
C LEU A 45 2.19 -7.90 4.95
N LYS A 46 2.66 -8.44 6.09
CA LYS A 46 3.45 -9.68 6.12
C LYS A 46 2.68 -10.87 5.60
N ALA A 47 1.41 -11.01 6.00
CA ALA A 47 0.53 -12.06 5.50
C ALA A 47 0.34 -11.95 3.97
N LEU A 48 0.04 -10.73 3.48
CA LEU A 48 -0.12 -10.48 2.04
C LEU A 48 1.15 -10.80 1.25
N VAL A 49 2.33 -10.35 1.73
CA VAL A 49 3.62 -10.62 1.06
C VAL A 49 3.90 -12.12 1.02
N SER A 50 3.64 -12.83 2.12
CA SER A 50 3.80 -14.29 2.19
C SER A 50 2.90 -14.99 1.16
N SER A 51 1.65 -14.58 1.03
CA SER A 51 0.73 -15.13 0.02
C SER A 51 1.18 -14.85 -1.41
N ILE A 52 1.70 -13.65 -1.69
CA ILE A 52 2.23 -13.28 -3.01
C ILE A 52 3.48 -14.10 -3.35
N GLN A 53 4.38 -14.31 -2.38
CA GLN A 53 5.60 -15.09 -2.57
C GLN A 53 5.31 -16.59 -2.75
N ALA A 54 4.30 -17.13 -2.06
CA ALA A 54 3.89 -18.54 -2.19
C ALA A 54 3.42 -18.91 -3.61
N ASP A 55 2.96 -17.94 -4.42
CA ASP A 55 2.62 -18.15 -5.83
C ASP A 55 3.85 -18.46 -6.71
N GLY A 56 5.07 -18.13 -6.25
CA GLY A 56 6.34 -18.49 -6.91
C GLY A 56 6.64 -17.80 -8.25
N ARG A 57 5.69 -17.07 -8.83
CA ARG A 57 5.81 -16.40 -10.14
C ARG A 57 6.20 -14.93 -10.04
N VAL A 58 6.20 -14.36 -8.85
CA VAL A 58 6.37 -12.92 -8.63
C VAL A 58 7.86 -12.57 -8.51
N ALA A 59 8.43 -12.03 -9.59
CA ALA A 59 9.83 -11.60 -9.62
C ALA A 59 10.07 -10.24 -8.93
N ARG A 60 9.06 -9.37 -8.86
CA ARG A 60 9.20 -8.02 -8.30
C ARG A 60 7.86 -7.49 -7.81
N ILE A 61 7.86 -6.89 -6.61
CA ILE A 61 6.72 -6.15 -6.09
C ILE A 61 7.04 -4.66 -6.12
N VAL A 62 6.14 -3.85 -6.70
CA VAL A 62 6.22 -2.40 -6.69
C VAL A 62 5.23 -1.86 -5.67
N VAL A 63 5.69 -0.95 -4.81
CA VAL A 63 4.85 -0.27 -3.82
C VAL A 63 4.66 1.17 -4.27
N ARG A 64 3.41 1.65 -4.26
CA ARG A 64 3.05 3.04 -4.60
C ARG A 64 2.32 3.65 -3.42
N GLY A 65 2.81 4.78 -2.94
CA GLY A 65 2.14 5.55 -1.90
C GLY A 65 1.25 6.62 -2.53
N HIS A 66 0.06 6.82 -1.98
CA HIS A 66 -0.86 7.87 -2.39
C HIS A 66 -1.17 8.77 -1.19
N SER A 67 -1.23 10.07 -1.44
CA SER A 67 -1.73 11.10 -0.53
C SER A 67 -2.91 11.80 -1.22
N ASP A 68 -3.81 12.38 -0.44
CA ASP A 68 -4.89 13.18 -1.01
C ASP A 68 -4.36 14.53 -1.52
N SER A 69 -5.23 15.32 -2.14
CA SER A 69 -4.87 16.65 -2.66
C SER A 69 -4.83 17.74 -1.58
N ARG A 70 -5.15 17.42 -0.32
CA ARG A 70 -5.15 18.41 0.76
C ARG A 70 -3.72 18.62 1.21
N ARG A 71 -3.31 19.88 1.33
CA ARG A 71 -1.96 20.22 1.78
C ARG A 71 -1.69 19.62 3.16
N VAL A 72 -0.52 19.00 3.33
CA VAL A 72 -0.02 18.61 4.65
C VAL A 72 0.14 19.87 5.49
N GLY A 73 -0.46 19.89 6.69
CA GLY A 73 -0.33 21.02 7.61
C GLY A 73 0.30 20.62 8.93
N GLY A 74 0.64 21.63 9.75
CA GLY A 74 1.01 21.46 11.14
C GLY A 74 2.37 20.79 11.34
N GLU A 75 2.43 19.84 12.27
CA GLU A 75 3.67 19.11 12.61
C GLU A 75 4.19 18.26 11.44
N MET A 76 3.28 17.65 10.68
CA MET A 76 3.66 16.81 9.55
C MET A 76 4.27 17.64 8.41
N GLU A 77 3.82 18.89 8.18
CA GLU A 77 4.46 19.78 7.21
C GLU A 77 5.90 20.11 7.61
N ARG A 78 6.18 20.25 8.92
CA ARG A 78 7.55 20.45 9.41
C ARG A 78 8.44 19.22 9.22
N GLU A 79 7.86 18.03 9.34
CA GLU A 79 8.62 16.77 9.27
C GLU A 79 8.86 16.28 7.84
N VAL A 80 7.83 16.30 6.99
CA VAL A 80 7.90 15.77 5.62
C VAL A 80 7.82 16.85 4.54
N GLY A 81 7.43 18.09 4.87
CA GLY A 81 7.35 19.21 3.91
C GLY A 81 6.09 19.17 3.05
N ASP A 82 5.87 18.10 2.30
CA ASP A 82 4.77 18.02 1.33
C ASP A 82 4.17 16.61 1.17
N ASN A 83 3.10 16.54 0.38
CA ASN A 83 2.39 15.31 0.08
C ASN A 83 3.20 14.30 -0.75
N GLN A 84 4.18 14.77 -1.54
CA GLN A 84 5.02 13.90 -2.35
C GLN A 84 6.02 13.14 -1.48
N ARG A 85 6.61 13.83 -0.52
CA ARG A 85 7.53 13.23 0.45
C ARG A 85 6.78 12.34 1.44
N LEU A 86 5.57 12.72 1.86
CA LEU A 86 4.71 11.87 2.68
C LEU A 86 4.37 10.54 1.98
N SER A 87 3.94 10.60 0.72
CA SER A 87 3.57 9.40 -0.04
C SER A 87 4.79 8.51 -0.32
N LYS A 88 5.96 9.11 -0.57
CA LYS A 88 7.23 8.38 -0.68
C LYS A 88 7.59 7.65 0.62
N ARG A 89 7.53 8.33 1.77
CA ARG A 89 7.83 7.72 3.08
C ARG A 89 6.92 6.53 3.39
N ARG A 90 5.63 6.66 3.08
CA ARG A 90 4.65 5.56 3.22
C ARG A 90 5.01 4.36 2.34
N ALA A 91 5.38 4.60 1.09
CA ALA A 91 5.82 3.53 0.19
C ALA A 91 7.10 2.84 0.70
N GLU A 92 8.06 3.62 1.22
CA GLU A 92 9.29 3.10 1.83
C GLU A 92 9.00 2.25 3.07
N ALA A 93 8.11 2.69 3.95
CA ALA A 93 7.72 1.94 5.15
C ALA A 93 7.14 0.57 4.81
N VAL A 94 6.23 0.52 3.82
CA VAL A 94 5.66 -0.74 3.32
C VAL A 94 6.71 -1.60 2.62
N ALA A 95 7.64 -1.02 1.88
CA ALA A 95 8.71 -1.77 1.20
C ALA A 95 9.72 -2.37 2.19
N ALA A 96 10.07 -1.64 3.26
CA ALA A 96 10.95 -2.11 4.31
C ALA A 96 10.34 -3.29 5.10
N ASN A 97 9.02 -3.32 5.21
CA ASN A 97 8.26 -4.39 5.86
C ASN A 97 8.37 -5.76 5.15
N LYS A 98 8.82 -5.77 3.88
CA LYS A 98 8.87 -6.98 3.04
C LYS A 98 10.19 -7.75 3.13
N ARG A 99 11.09 -7.35 4.03
CA ARG A 99 12.39 -8.01 4.23
C ARG A 99 12.30 -9.13 5.24
#